data_AF-A0A1W6MH58-F1
#
_entry.id   AF-A0A1W6MH58-F1
#
_cell.length_a   1.000
_cell.length_b   1.000
_cell.length_c   1.000
_cell.angle_alpha   90.00
_cell.angle_beta   90.00
_cell.angle_gamma   90.00
#
_symmetry.space_group_name_H-M   'P 1'
#
loop_
_entity.id
_entity.type
_entity.pdbx_description
1 polymer ?
#
loop_
_entity_poly.entity_id
_entity_poly.type
_entity_poly.pdbx_seq_one_letter_code
_entity_poly.pdbx_strand_id
1 'polypeptide(L)'
;MTVNQYIDKLNERYSQGVATEHSYRGDLQTLLETFIPDYAITNEPKRSNVGAPDYIVQQGDIARGYIEVKDIDKNLNDKSYKEQFTRYKNGLPNLIITNYHEFRLYQDAELVKTVHVAHLNDQGVFVPNTAAFGEFEALIKDFPQHIAQTICSPRQLSKLMAAKTLLLKESFARSLKEDIADDLNPDTELQGQFNSFKDLLIKDITPEQFADLYAQTIAYGMFAARSKDPTLESFDRREAAELIPKTNPFLRKLFHYIAGYDLDPRISWIIDGLAEVFRATDVDGILHNFGKATRMEDPIIHFYEDFLKEYNPGLRVERGVWYTPQPVVQFIVRAVDDVLKNEFGIAAGLADDSKIDITVDTDIQDKRTLSRKRKHTKKVHRVQILDPATGTGTFLSEVVRKIRERFDGLEGMWSSYVDNHLIPRLNGFELLMASYAMAHLKLDLLLQETGYSPIPNPSQREGETMGLDRSSKNSPWGARGQTSVSIFTSPIP
;
A
#
# COMPACT_ATOMS: atom_id res chain seq x y z
N MET A 1 -38.93 -4.73 1.12
CA MET A 1 -39.92 -3.78 0.57
C MET A 1 -39.81 -3.78 -0.95
N THR A 2 -40.92 -3.88 -1.69
CA THR A 2 -40.89 -3.75 -3.17
C THR A 2 -41.04 -2.29 -3.61
N VAL A 3 -40.68 -1.97 -4.86
CA VAL A 3 -40.84 -0.60 -5.40
C VAL A 3 -42.30 -0.14 -5.39
N ASN A 4 -43.26 -1.05 -5.68
CA ASN A 4 -44.69 -0.74 -5.57
C ASN A 4 -45.08 -0.38 -4.13
N GLN A 5 -44.69 -1.20 -3.15
CA GLN A 5 -44.97 -0.93 -1.73
C GLN A 5 -44.35 0.39 -1.27
N TYR A 6 -43.16 0.72 -1.79
CA TYR A 6 -42.51 1.99 -1.54
C TYR A 6 -43.34 3.16 -2.08
N ILE A 7 -43.81 3.10 -3.33
CA ILE A 7 -44.64 4.15 -3.94
C ILE A 7 -46.00 4.28 -3.24
N ASP A 8 -46.62 3.17 -2.82
CA ASP A 8 -47.86 3.20 -2.04
C ASP A 8 -47.69 3.98 -0.74
N LYS A 9 -46.57 3.77 -0.03
CA LYS A 9 -46.22 4.54 1.17
C LYS A 9 -45.91 6.01 0.87
N LEU A 10 -45.26 6.31 -0.26
CA LEU A 10 -45.05 7.70 -0.68
C LEU A 10 -46.39 8.43 -0.85
N ASN A 11 -47.35 7.79 -1.54
CA ASN A 11 -48.71 8.32 -1.72
C ASN A 11 -49.46 8.49 -0.40
N GLU A 12 -49.39 7.51 0.49
CA GLU A 12 -50.02 7.58 1.82
C GLU A 12 -49.51 8.81 2.59
N ARG A 13 -48.20 9.00 2.69
CA ARG A 13 -47.59 10.14 3.39
C ARG A 13 -47.85 11.48 2.70
N TYR A 14 -47.79 11.52 1.37
CA TYR A 14 -48.04 12.73 0.60
C TYR A 14 -49.49 13.21 0.75
N SER A 15 -50.46 12.28 0.71
CA SER A 15 -51.88 12.59 0.88
C SER A 15 -52.24 13.13 2.27
N GLN A 16 -51.45 12.78 3.30
CA GLN A 16 -51.68 13.25 4.67
C GLN A 16 -51.30 14.72 4.87
N GLY A 17 -50.46 15.31 4.01
CA GLY A 17 -50.12 16.75 4.03
C GLY A 17 -49.38 17.26 5.28
N VAL A 18 -49.08 16.39 6.26
CA VAL A 18 -48.34 16.69 7.50
C VAL A 18 -46.90 16.15 7.45
N ALA A 19 -46.54 15.40 6.40
CA ALA A 19 -45.23 14.79 6.26
C ALA A 19 -44.13 15.85 6.00
N THR A 20 -43.14 15.93 6.89
CA THR A 20 -41.89 16.66 6.65
C THR A 20 -40.92 15.83 5.82
N GLU A 21 -39.85 16.44 5.29
CA GLU A 21 -38.77 15.78 4.54
C GLU A 21 -38.29 14.46 5.19
N HIS A 22 -38.18 14.44 6.52
CA HIS A 22 -37.77 13.27 7.32
C HIS A 22 -38.71 12.08 7.23
N SER A 23 -39.98 12.30 6.91
CA SER A 23 -41.02 11.26 6.95
C SER A 23 -40.80 10.21 5.86
N TYR A 24 -40.23 10.61 4.72
CA TYR A 24 -39.97 9.73 3.58
C TYR A 24 -38.62 9.02 3.67
N ARG A 25 -37.72 9.52 4.52
CA ARG A 25 -36.35 9.01 4.66
C ARG A 25 -36.32 7.55 5.13
N GLY A 26 -37.16 7.19 6.10
CA GLY A 26 -37.22 5.83 6.62
C GLY A 26 -37.68 4.80 5.59
N ASP A 27 -38.60 5.18 4.70
CA ASP A 27 -39.10 4.27 3.65
C ASP A 27 -38.06 4.08 2.54
N LEU A 28 -37.34 5.14 2.16
CA LEU A 28 -36.22 5.02 1.24
C LEU A 28 -35.10 4.14 1.84
N GLN A 29 -34.77 4.33 3.11
CA GLN A 29 -33.78 3.49 3.79
C GLN A 29 -34.18 2.00 3.76
N THR A 30 -35.43 1.69 4.10
CA THR A 30 -35.95 0.32 4.08
C THR A 30 -35.90 -0.30 2.68
N LEU A 31 -36.16 0.50 1.65
CA LEU A 31 -36.06 0.05 0.25
C LEU A 31 -34.61 -0.26 -0.13
N LEU A 32 -33.67 0.63 0.20
CA LEU A 32 -32.25 0.43 -0.06
C LEU A 32 -31.72 -0.82 0.66
N GLU A 33 -32.01 -0.96 1.96
CA GLU A 33 -31.62 -2.15 2.75
C GLU A 33 -32.20 -3.46 2.18
N THR A 34 -33.35 -3.40 1.49
CA THR A 34 -33.91 -4.57 0.80
C THR A 34 -33.09 -4.96 -0.43
N PHE A 35 -32.63 -3.98 -1.22
CA PHE A 35 -31.91 -4.25 -2.47
C PHE A 35 -30.43 -4.53 -2.28
N ILE A 36 -29.81 -3.93 -1.26
CA ILE A 36 -28.38 -4.03 -0.97
C ILE A 36 -28.15 -4.42 0.51
N PRO A 37 -28.57 -5.63 0.93
CA PRO A 37 -28.55 -6.06 2.33
C PRO A 37 -27.13 -6.18 2.93
N ASP A 38 -26.12 -6.35 2.08
CA ASP A 38 -24.71 -6.46 2.49
C ASP A 38 -24.05 -5.11 2.83
N TYR A 39 -24.78 -4.00 2.64
CA TYR A 39 -24.29 -2.64 2.86
C TYR A 39 -25.04 -1.94 3.99
N ALA A 40 -24.29 -1.27 4.86
CA ALA A 40 -24.87 -0.43 5.91
C ALA A 40 -25.34 0.91 5.32
N ILE A 41 -26.63 1.21 5.49
CA ILE A 41 -27.24 2.47 5.07
C ILE A 41 -27.40 3.36 6.30
N THR A 42 -26.59 4.42 6.41
CA THR A 42 -26.69 5.35 7.54
C THR A 42 -27.32 6.66 7.08
N ASN A 43 -28.45 7.03 7.69
CA ASN A 43 -29.07 8.33 7.54
C ASN A 43 -28.40 9.37 8.46
N GLU A 44 -28.24 10.61 7.97
CA GLU A 44 -27.59 11.72 8.69
C GLU A 44 -26.17 11.39 9.20
N PRO A 45 -25.22 11.05 8.30
CA PRO A 45 -23.83 10.85 8.68
C PRO A 45 -23.21 12.13 9.26
N LYS A 46 -22.16 11.95 10.08
CA LYS A 46 -21.38 13.09 10.62
C LYS A 46 -20.89 13.99 9.48
N ARG A 47 -21.04 15.32 9.64
CA ARG A 47 -20.61 16.32 8.64
C ARG A 47 -19.16 16.10 8.20
N SER A 48 -18.94 16.12 6.89
CA SER A 48 -17.63 16.11 6.24
C SER A 48 -17.26 17.50 5.70
N ASN A 49 -16.03 17.67 5.21
CA ASN A 49 -15.56 18.91 4.59
C ASN A 49 -16.29 19.26 3.27
N VAL A 50 -16.92 18.28 2.61
CA VAL A 50 -17.68 18.46 1.35
C VAL A 50 -19.15 18.81 1.64
N GLY A 51 -19.64 18.47 2.84
CA GLY A 51 -21.01 18.64 3.33
C GLY A 51 -21.49 17.42 4.12
N ALA A 52 -22.80 17.34 4.34
CA ALA A 52 -23.46 16.15 4.88
C ALA A 52 -24.50 15.70 3.85
N PRO A 53 -24.19 14.72 2.98
CA PRO A 53 -25.23 14.03 2.23
C PRO A 53 -26.17 13.30 3.19
N ASP A 54 -27.44 13.16 2.81
CA ASP A 54 -28.46 12.59 3.70
C ASP A 54 -28.23 11.12 4.03
N TYR A 55 -27.63 10.36 3.11
CA TYR A 55 -27.24 8.97 3.35
C TYR A 55 -25.80 8.71 2.93
N ILE A 56 -25.20 7.76 3.64
CA ILE A 56 -23.97 7.08 3.24
C ILE A 56 -24.26 5.58 3.14
N VAL A 57 -23.81 4.99 2.02
CA VAL A 57 -23.82 3.55 1.80
C VAL A 57 -22.42 3.04 2.08
N GLN A 58 -22.27 2.15 3.05
CA GLN A 58 -20.97 1.68 3.52
C GLN A 58 -20.85 0.17 3.48
N GLN A 59 -19.64 -0.31 3.23
CA GLN A 59 -19.27 -1.70 3.44
C GLN A 59 -18.16 -1.72 4.49
N GLY A 60 -18.49 -2.13 5.71
CA GLY A 60 -17.61 -1.90 6.86
C GLY A 60 -17.32 -0.41 7.06
N ASP A 61 -16.03 -0.05 7.08
CA ASP A 61 -15.58 1.34 7.29
C ASP A 61 -15.46 2.15 5.97
N ILE A 62 -15.67 1.51 4.82
CA ILE A 62 -15.48 2.14 3.50
C ILE A 62 -16.80 2.69 2.99
N ALA A 63 -16.83 3.98 2.67
CA ALA A 63 -17.93 4.60 1.95
C ALA A 63 -17.93 4.13 0.50
N ARG A 64 -19.03 3.52 0.05
CA ARG A 64 -19.22 3.04 -1.32
C ARG A 64 -20.02 4.03 -2.17
N GLY A 65 -20.83 4.87 -1.54
CA GLY A 65 -21.55 5.93 -2.22
C GLY A 65 -22.34 6.81 -1.25
N TYR A 66 -22.81 7.93 -1.78
CA TYR A 66 -23.58 8.93 -1.03
C TYR A 66 -24.92 9.18 -1.72
N ILE A 67 -25.96 9.46 -0.93
CA ILE A 67 -27.28 9.81 -1.48
C ILE A 67 -27.70 11.13 -0.87
N GLU A 68 -27.94 12.11 -1.72
CA GLU A 68 -28.56 13.38 -1.36
C GLU A 68 -30.03 13.35 -1.75
N VAL A 69 -30.88 13.75 -0.82
CA VAL A 69 -32.32 13.72 -1.01
C VAL A 69 -32.89 15.14 -0.95
N LYS A 70 -33.98 15.36 -1.67
CA LYS A 70 -34.80 16.57 -1.61
C LYS A 70 -36.25 16.19 -1.34
N ASP A 71 -37.01 17.18 -0.91
CA ASP A 71 -38.45 17.05 -0.77
C ASP A 71 -39.10 16.49 -2.05
N ILE A 72 -40.10 15.65 -1.84
CA ILE A 72 -40.76 14.87 -2.89
C ILE A 72 -41.44 15.73 -3.97
N ASP A 73 -41.77 16.99 -3.67
CA ASP A 73 -42.40 17.94 -4.58
C ASP A 73 -41.40 18.90 -5.26
N LYS A 74 -40.09 18.80 -4.94
CA LYS A 74 -39.07 19.71 -5.47
C LYS A 74 -38.50 19.20 -6.79
N ASN A 75 -38.24 20.17 -7.67
CA ASN A 75 -37.55 19.93 -8.93
C ASN A 75 -36.03 19.89 -8.69
N LEU A 76 -35.39 18.77 -9.04
CA LEU A 76 -33.93 18.60 -8.93
C LEU A 76 -33.13 19.53 -9.86
N ASN A 77 -33.78 20.26 -10.78
CA ASN A 77 -33.16 21.28 -11.63
C ASN A 77 -33.32 22.71 -11.10
N ASP A 78 -33.87 22.89 -9.89
CA ASP A 78 -34.01 24.21 -9.28
C ASP A 78 -32.63 24.90 -9.14
N LYS A 79 -32.56 26.18 -9.50
CA LYS A 79 -31.33 26.96 -9.46
C LYS A 79 -30.76 27.08 -8.04
N SER A 80 -31.61 27.01 -7.03
CA SER A 80 -31.20 27.04 -5.62
C SER A 80 -30.30 25.87 -5.23
N TYR A 81 -30.42 24.72 -5.91
CA TYR A 81 -29.58 23.55 -5.63
C TYR A 81 -28.28 23.53 -6.45
N LYS A 82 -28.11 24.42 -7.42
CA LYS A 82 -26.99 24.37 -8.37
C LYS A 82 -25.64 24.41 -7.66
N GLU A 83 -25.46 25.29 -6.69
CA GLU A 83 -24.20 25.38 -5.92
C GLU A 83 -23.95 24.14 -5.07
N GLN A 84 -24.97 23.63 -4.36
CA GLN A 84 -24.87 22.43 -3.54
C GLN A 84 -24.54 21.20 -4.39
N PHE A 85 -25.29 20.98 -5.47
CA PHE A 85 -25.12 19.83 -6.35
C PHE A 85 -23.78 19.89 -7.10
N THR A 86 -23.32 21.08 -7.50
CA THR A 86 -21.99 21.21 -8.10
C THR A 86 -20.90 20.82 -7.09
N ARG A 87 -21.01 21.27 -5.84
CA ARG A 87 -20.08 20.89 -4.77
C ARG A 87 -20.08 19.38 -4.51
N TYR A 88 -21.25 18.76 -4.46
CA TYR A 88 -21.38 17.33 -4.18
C TYR A 88 -20.90 16.47 -5.35
N LYS A 89 -21.26 16.79 -6.59
CA LYS A 89 -20.76 16.08 -7.77
C LYS A 89 -19.23 16.10 -7.86
N ASN A 90 -18.62 17.24 -7.54
CA ASN A 90 -17.17 17.40 -7.60
C ASN A 90 -16.44 16.78 -6.39
N GLY A 91 -17.13 16.58 -5.26
CA GLY A 91 -16.50 16.11 -4.01
C GLY A 91 -16.88 14.70 -3.59
N LEU A 92 -17.89 14.10 -4.22
CA LEU A 92 -18.40 12.76 -3.93
C LEU A 92 -18.38 11.96 -5.24
N PRO A 93 -17.41 11.03 -5.40
CA PRO A 93 -17.17 10.34 -6.68
C PRO A 93 -18.28 9.34 -7.05
N ASN A 94 -19.13 8.94 -6.10
CA ASN A 94 -20.31 8.10 -6.38
C ASN A 94 -21.51 8.65 -5.61
N LEU A 95 -22.43 9.30 -6.32
CA LEU A 95 -23.51 10.10 -5.75
C LEU A 95 -24.84 9.82 -6.44
N ILE A 96 -25.88 9.55 -5.67
CA ILE A 96 -27.27 9.61 -6.13
C ILE A 96 -27.90 10.91 -5.62
N ILE A 97 -28.57 11.64 -6.51
CA ILE A 97 -29.44 12.76 -6.15
C ILE A 97 -30.88 12.36 -6.45
N THR A 98 -31.78 12.50 -5.47
CA THR A 98 -33.18 12.07 -5.62
C THR A 98 -34.19 12.98 -4.92
N ASN A 99 -35.41 12.99 -5.42
CA ASN A 99 -36.61 13.52 -4.76
C ASN A 99 -37.64 12.38 -4.51
N TYR A 100 -37.16 11.18 -4.18
CA TYR A 100 -37.90 9.95 -3.91
C TYR A 100 -38.59 9.27 -5.11
N HIS A 101 -38.73 9.92 -6.25
CA HIS A 101 -39.34 9.33 -7.45
C HIS A 101 -38.48 9.46 -8.71
N GLU A 102 -37.57 10.45 -8.75
CA GLU A 102 -36.49 10.57 -9.73
C GLU A 102 -35.15 10.28 -9.05
N PHE A 103 -34.33 9.40 -9.63
CA PHE A 103 -33.01 9.02 -9.12
C PHE A 103 -31.96 9.30 -10.19
N ARG A 104 -31.03 10.22 -9.91
CA ARG A 104 -29.92 10.58 -10.81
C ARG A 104 -28.60 10.06 -10.25
N LEU A 105 -27.99 9.11 -10.94
CA LEU A 105 -26.68 8.57 -10.60
C LEU A 105 -25.58 9.41 -11.25
N TYR A 106 -24.69 9.94 -10.42
CA TYR A 106 -23.47 10.60 -10.81
C TYR A 106 -22.27 9.76 -10.38
N GLN A 107 -21.34 9.55 -11.30
CA GLN A 107 -20.04 8.92 -11.03
C GLN A 107 -18.96 9.86 -11.58
N ASP A 108 -17.99 10.19 -10.74
CA ASP A 108 -16.89 11.11 -11.06
C ASP A 108 -17.39 12.44 -11.68
N ALA A 109 -18.40 13.03 -11.03
CA ALA A 109 -19.13 14.24 -11.44
C ALA A 109 -19.98 14.14 -12.72
N GLU A 110 -19.88 13.06 -13.48
CA GLU A 110 -20.64 12.84 -14.71
C GLU A 110 -21.99 12.17 -14.44
N LEU A 111 -23.03 12.60 -15.16
CA LEU A 111 -24.35 11.97 -15.06
C LEU A 111 -24.35 10.66 -15.85
N VAL A 112 -24.37 9.54 -15.13
CA VAL A 112 -24.36 8.20 -15.74
C VAL A 112 -25.77 7.78 -16.13
N LYS A 113 -26.73 7.98 -15.23
CA LYS A 113 -28.08 7.44 -15.40
C LYS A 113 -29.13 8.24 -14.65
N THR A 114 -30.34 8.30 -15.21
CA THR A 114 -31.53 8.83 -14.52
C THR A 114 -32.66 7.82 -14.63
N VAL A 115 -33.29 7.49 -13.51
CA VAL A 115 -34.42 6.55 -13.45
C VAL A 115 -35.59 7.20 -12.73
N HIS A 116 -36.77 7.12 -13.34
CA HIS A 116 -38.02 7.62 -12.76
C HIS A 116 -38.89 6.44 -12.38
N VAL A 117 -39.03 6.16 -11.08
CA VAL A 117 -39.84 5.04 -10.56
C VAL A 117 -41.32 5.39 -10.45
N ALA A 118 -41.65 6.68 -10.40
CA ALA A 118 -43.01 7.19 -10.43
C ALA A 118 -43.06 8.59 -11.04
N HIS A 119 -44.25 9.02 -11.45
CA HIS A 119 -44.53 10.39 -11.85
C HIS A 119 -45.79 10.89 -11.17
N LEU A 120 -45.83 12.17 -10.84
CA LEU A 120 -47.02 12.81 -10.26
C LEU A 120 -48.04 13.08 -11.38
N ASN A 121 -49.27 12.62 -11.20
CA ASN A 121 -50.36 12.94 -12.13
C ASN A 121 -51.07 14.24 -11.76
N ASP A 122 -52.01 14.69 -12.61
CA ASP A 122 -52.78 15.92 -12.40
C ASP A 122 -53.63 15.93 -11.11
N GLN A 123 -53.82 14.76 -10.49
CA GLN A 123 -54.59 14.58 -9.25
C GLN A 123 -53.69 14.58 -8.00
N GLY A 124 -52.38 14.82 -8.16
CA GLY A 124 -51.42 14.83 -7.06
C GLY A 124 -51.09 13.44 -6.51
N VAL A 125 -51.26 12.38 -7.33
CA VAL A 125 -50.94 11.00 -6.97
C VAL A 125 -49.72 10.53 -7.76
N PHE A 126 -48.75 9.93 -7.07
CA PHE A 126 -47.60 9.29 -7.70
C PHE A 126 -48.03 7.98 -8.36
N VAL A 127 -48.03 7.96 -9.69
CA VAL A 127 -48.36 6.79 -10.50
C VAL A 127 -47.07 5.99 -10.75
N PRO A 128 -47.03 4.69 -10.39
CA PRO A 128 -45.87 3.85 -10.61
C PRO A 128 -45.47 3.73 -12.08
N ASN A 129 -44.17 3.88 -12.37
CA ASN A 129 -43.58 3.54 -13.65
C ASN A 129 -42.99 2.12 -13.60
N THR A 130 -43.85 1.12 -13.69
CA THR A 130 -43.48 -0.30 -13.52
C THR A 130 -42.42 -0.77 -14.53
N ALA A 131 -42.35 -0.17 -15.71
CA ALA A 131 -41.33 -0.48 -16.71
C ALA A 131 -39.91 -0.12 -16.25
N ALA A 132 -39.77 0.89 -15.37
CA ALA A 132 -38.47 1.34 -14.84
C ALA A 132 -38.02 0.56 -13.60
N PHE A 133 -38.84 -0.35 -13.04
CA PHE A 133 -38.52 -1.00 -11.77
C PHE A 133 -37.30 -1.92 -11.85
N GLY A 134 -37.20 -2.72 -12.91
CA GLY A 134 -36.03 -3.58 -13.11
C GLY A 134 -34.75 -2.77 -13.30
N GLU A 135 -34.85 -1.63 -13.99
CA GLU A 135 -33.74 -0.71 -14.20
C GLU A 135 -33.32 0.00 -12.90
N PHE A 136 -34.28 0.41 -12.08
CA PHE A 136 -34.04 1.00 -10.77
C PHE A 136 -33.38 0.00 -9.82
N GLU A 137 -33.89 -1.23 -9.77
CA GLU A 137 -33.30 -2.29 -8.94
C GLU A 137 -31.85 -2.58 -9.33
N ALA A 138 -31.57 -2.67 -10.64
CA ALA A 138 -30.21 -2.81 -11.15
C ALA A 138 -29.33 -1.60 -10.73
N LEU A 139 -29.83 -0.36 -10.91
CA LEU A 139 -29.10 0.85 -10.53
C LEU A 139 -28.71 0.84 -9.04
N ILE A 140 -29.64 0.50 -8.14
CA ILE A 140 -29.37 0.47 -6.70
C ILE A 140 -28.41 -0.67 -6.33
N LYS A 141 -28.53 -1.83 -6.98
CA LYS A 141 -27.61 -2.97 -6.76
C LYS A 141 -26.20 -2.70 -7.25
N ASP A 142 -26.06 -2.03 -8.40
CA ASP A 142 -24.77 -1.68 -9.00
C ASP A 142 -24.13 -0.47 -8.32
N PHE A 143 -24.93 0.41 -7.71
CA PHE A 143 -24.47 1.65 -7.08
C PHE A 143 -23.28 1.44 -6.12
N PRO A 144 -23.34 0.56 -5.10
CA PRO A 144 -22.22 0.35 -4.20
C PRO A 144 -21.12 -0.57 -4.76
N GLN A 145 -21.32 -1.18 -5.94
CA GLN A 145 -20.33 -2.02 -6.61
C GLN A 145 -19.32 -1.17 -7.40
N HIS A 146 -19.70 0.04 -7.77
CA HIS A 146 -18.78 0.97 -8.43
C HIS A 146 -17.62 1.32 -7.49
N ILE A 147 -16.40 1.00 -7.93
CA ILE A 147 -15.17 1.27 -7.20
C ILE A 147 -14.83 2.74 -7.39
N ALA A 148 -15.51 3.60 -6.63
CA ALA A 148 -15.15 5.01 -6.57
C ALA A 148 -14.01 5.24 -5.59
N GLN A 149 -13.10 6.16 -5.94
CA GLN A 149 -12.00 6.58 -5.08
C GLN A 149 -12.49 7.50 -3.97
N THR A 150 -13.26 6.99 -3.01
CA THR A 150 -13.84 7.77 -1.91
C THR A 150 -12.82 8.21 -0.85
N ILE A 151 -11.60 7.68 -0.88
CA ILE A 151 -10.50 8.02 0.01
C ILE A 151 -9.49 8.89 -0.75
N CYS A 152 -9.65 10.21 -0.66
CA CYS A 152 -8.76 11.19 -1.30
C CYS A 152 -7.80 11.89 -0.31
N SER A 153 -7.88 11.54 0.98
CA SER A 153 -7.13 12.19 2.05
C SER A 153 -6.02 11.27 2.57
N PRO A 154 -4.75 11.72 2.61
CA PRO A 154 -3.67 10.91 3.17
C PRO A 154 -3.94 10.51 4.61
N ARG A 155 -4.47 11.43 5.42
CA ARG A 155 -4.81 11.15 6.83
C ARG A 155 -5.89 10.08 6.97
N GLN A 156 -6.90 10.10 6.09
CA GLN A 156 -7.97 9.10 6.11
C GLN A 156 -7.42 7.72 5.73
N LEU A 157 -6.58 7.67 4.69
CA LEU A 157 -5.89 6.46 4.28
C LEU A 157 -5.01 5.90 5.40
N SER A 158 -4.17 6.73 6.02
CA SER A 158 -3.29 6.33 7.14
C SER A 158 -4.07 5.71 8.29
N LYS A 159 -5.23 6.29 8.65
CA LYS A 159 -6.10 5.76 9.72
C LYS A 159 -6.71 4.40 9.38
N LEU A 160 -7.29 4.26 8.19
CA LEU A 160 -7.91 3.01 7.76
C LEU A 160 -6.86 1.91 7.63
N MET A 161 -5.71 2.23 7.02
CA MET A 161 -4.58 1.34 6.89
C MET A 161 -4.02 0.92 8.25
N ALA A 162 -3.85 1.85 9.19
CA ALA A 162 -3.41 1.57 10.56
C ALA A 162 -4.37 0.62 11.28
N ALA A 163 -5.68 0.88 11.21
CA ALA A 163 -6.69 0.03 11.82
C ALA A 163 -6.66 -1.40 11.26
N LYS A 164 -6.62 -1.57 9.93
CA LYS A 164 -6.48 -2.89 9.30
C LYS A 164 -5.16 -3.58 9.68
N THR A 165 -4.06 -2.83 9.78
CA THR A 165 -2.76 -3.38 10.16
C THR A 165 -2.74 -3.87 11.61
N LEU A 166 -3.41 -3.19 12.53
CA LEU A 166 -3.53 -3.63 13.93
C LEU A 166 -4.31 -4.94 14.02
N LEU A 167 -5.44 -5.04 13.31
CA LEU A 167 -6.19 -6.30 13.22
C LEU A 167 -5.34 -7.42 12.62
N LEU A 168 -4.59 -7.11 11.56
CA LEU A 168 -3.71 -8.07 10.91
C LEU A 168 -2.62 -8.60 11.86
N LYS A 169 -1.97 -7.70 12.62
CA LYS A 169 -1.01 -8.05 13.66
C LYS A 169 -1.61 -8.99 14.70
N GLU A 170 -2.78 -8.67 15.22
CA GLU A 170 -3.44 -9.47 16.24
C GLU A 170 -3.79 -10.87 15.73
N SER A 171 -4.31 -10.96 14.50
CA SER A 171 -4.62 -12.23 13.85
C SER A 171 -3.35 -13.06 13.61
N PHE A 172 -2.27 -12.47 13.08
CA PHE A 172 -1.00 -13.16 12.89
C PHE A 172 -0.39 -13.65 14.21
N ALA A 173 -0.40 -12.81 15.25
CA ALA A 173 0.14 -13.18 16.56
C ALA A 173 -0.64 -14.35 17.16
N ARG A 174 -1.97 -14.38 16.97
CA ARG A 174 -2.82 -15.48 17.41
C ARG A 174 -2.54 -16.75 16.62
N SER A 175 -2.60 -16.70 15.29
CA SER A 175 -2.35 -17.86 14.43
C SER A 175 -0.97 -18.45 14.68
N LEU A 176 0.08 -17.62 14.77
CA LEU A 176 1.44 -18.11 15.04
C LEU A 176 1.56 -18.75 16.43
N LYS A 177 0.87 -18.24 17.46
CA LYS A 177 0.87 -18.88 18.79
C LYS A 177 0.17 -20.22 18.78
N GLU A 178 -0.93 -20.33 18.05
CA GLU A 178 -1.66 -21.58 17.88
C GLU A 178 -0.79 -22.60 17.14
N ASP A 179 -0.15 -22.21 16.04
CA ASP A 179 0.79 -23.05 15.28
C ASP A 179 1.96 -23.53 16.16
N ILE A 180 2.54 -22.63 16.96
CA ILE A 180 3.64 -22.99 17.88
C ILE A 180 3.19 -23.95 18.98
N ALA A 181 1.94 -23.85 19.43
CA ALA A 181 1.38 -24.71 20.48
C ALA A 181 0.83 -26.05 19.95
N ASP A 182 0.66 -26.19 18.64
CA ASP A 182 0.16 -27.40 18.00
C ASP A 182 1.30 -28.41 17.77
N ASP A 183 1.58 -29.22 18.79
CA ASP A 183 2.58 -30.30 18.74
C ASP A 183 2.27 -31.36 17.66
N LEU A 184 1.04 -31.39 17.10
CA LEU A 184 0.65 -32.34 16.05
C LEU A 184 0.93 -31.82 14.64
N ASN A 185 1.15 -30.51 14.47
CA ASN A 185 1.41 -29.88 13.18
C ASN A 185 2.52 -28.79 13.25
N PRO A 186 3.77 -29.17 13.56
CA PRO A 186 4.87 -28.23 13.84
C PRO A 186 5.47 -27.54 12.60
N ASP A 187 4.99 -27.86 11.40
CA ASP A 187 5.58 -27.44 10.12
C ASP A 187 4.63 -26.55 9.32
N THR A 188 3.87 -25.67 9.99
CA THR A 188 3.06 -24.67 9.27
C THR A 188 3.96 -23.68 8.54
N GLU A 189 3.48 -23.12 7.43
CA GLU A 189 4.28 -22.16 6.66
C GLU A 189 4.57 -20.89 7.46
N LEU A 190 3.63 -20.42 8.28
CA LEU A 190 3.80 -19.25 9.14
C LEU A 190 4.85 -19.49 10.24
N GLN A 191 4.82 -20.67 10.87
CA GLN A 191 5.84 -21.08 11.84
C GLN A 191 7.21 -21.29 11.18
N GLY A 192 7.26 -21.88 9.99
CA GLY A 192 8.49 -22.05 9.21
C GLY A 192 9.12 -20.70 8.82
N GLN A 193 8.31 -19.70 8.49
CA GLN A 193 8.78 -18.34 8.26
C GLN A 193 9.27 -17.68 9.55
N PHE A 194 8.55 -17.82 10.66
CA PHE A 194 9.00 -17.33 11.96
C PHE A 194 10.35 -17.94 12.37
N ASN A 195 10.50 -19.26 12.28
CA ASN A 195 11.73 -19.96 12.62
C ASN A 195 12.89 -19.56 11.68
N SER A 196 12.64 -19.52 10.36
CA SER A 196 13.64 -19.06 9.40
C SER A 196 14.09 -17.62 9.71
N PHE A 197 13.15 -16.75 10.05
CA PHE A 197 13.44 -15.36 10.39
C PHE A 197 14.23 -15.24 11.70
N LYS A 198 13.86 -16.03 12.71
CA LYS A 198 14.55 -16.10 13.99
C LYS A 198 15.99 -16.58 13.85
N ASP A 199 16.21 -17.64 13.08
CA ASP A 199 17.53 -18.25 12.92
C ASP A 199 18.49 -17.41 12.08
N LEU A 200 17.96 -16.68 11.09
CA LEU A 200 18.78 -15.94 10.12
C LEU A 200 19.01 -14.47 10.49
N LEU A 201 18.04 -13.83 11.16
CA LEU A 201 18.06 -12.38 11.36
C LEU A 201 18.09 -11.99 12.84
N ILE A 202 17.12 -12.45 13.65
CA ILE A 202 16.99 -12.05 15.06
C ILE A 202 16.65 -13.26 15.95
N LYS A 203 17.66 -13.81 16.63
CA LYS A 203 17.50 -14.99 17.49
C LYS A 203 16.49 -14.84 18.62
N ASP A 204 16.31 -13.62 19.12
CA ASP A 204 15.48 -13.34 20.30
C ASP A 204 14.11 -12.73 19.95
N ILE A 205 13.68 -12.80 18.68
CA ILE A 205 12.38 -12.26 18.28
C ILE A 205 11.22 -13.07 18.89
N THR A 206 10.25 -12.37 19.48
CA THR A 206 9.03 -12.99 20.00
C THR A 206 7.97 -13.15 18.88
N PRO A 207 7.00 -14.06 19.03
CA PRO A 207 5.88 -14.17 18.08
C PRO A 207 5.12 -12.86 17.87
N GLU A 208 4.95 -12.05 18.91
CA GLU A 208 4.29 -10.74 18.84
C GLU A 208 5.11 -9.73 18.04
N GLN A 209 6.42 -9.70 18.25
CA GLN A 209 7.33 -8.83 17.50
C GLN A 209 7.39 -9.23 16.02
N PHE A 210 7.38 -10.53 15.74
CA PHE A 210 7.30 -11.04 14.38
C PHE A 210 5.98 -10.66 13.71
N ALA A 211 4.84 -10.89 14.37
CA ALA A 211 3.53 -10.54 13.83
C ALA A 211 3.37 -9.03 13.59
N ASP A 212 3.89 -8.18 14.48
CA ASP A 212 3.90 -6.72 14.33
C ASP A 212 4.71 -6.28 13.10
N LEU A 213 5.88 -6.88 12.89
CA LEU A 213 6.71 -6.66 11.71
C LEU A 213 6.00 -7.13 10.43
N TYR A 214 5.45 -8.33 10.47
CA TYR A 214 4.82 -8.98 9.33
C TYR A 214 3.63 -8.15 8.84
N ALA A 215 2.77 -7.71 9.76
CA ALA A 215 1.62 -6.86 9.44
C ALA A 215 2.03 -5.51 8.83
N GLN A 216 3.01 -4.81 9.44
CA GLN A 216 3.50 -3.52 8.89
C GLN A 216 4.10 -3.67 7.49
N THR A 217 4.85 -4.75 7.27
CA THR A 217 5.50 -5.03 5.99
C THR A 217 4.47 -5.33 4.90
N ILE A 218 3.44 -6.13 5.20
CA ILE A 218 2.32 -6.39 4.28
C ILE A 218 1.62 -5.08 3.95
N ALA A 219 1.25 -4.31 4.97
CA ALA A 219 0.42 -3.13 4.76
C ALA A 219 1.13 -2.10 3.87
N TYR A 220 2.38 -1.78 4.19
CA TYR A 220 3.12 -0.81 3.41
C TYR A 220 3.59 -1.36 2.06
N GLY A 221 3.95 -2.64 1.98
CA GLY A 221 4.27 -3.26 0.70
C GLY A 221 3.07 -3.25 -0.24
N MET A 222 1.85 -3.53 0.24
CA MET A 222 0.64 -3.40 -0.58
C MET A 222 0.38 -1.95 -1.01
N PHE A 223 0.61 -0.96 -0.15
CA PHE A 223 0.54 0.46 -0.53
C PHE A 223 1.55 0.80 -1.65
N ALA A 224 2.80 0.38 -1.49
CA ALA A 224 3.84 0.59 -2.48
C ALA A 224 3.54 -0.13 -3.80
N ALA A 225 3.04 -1.35 -3.75
CA ALA A 225 2.57 -2.08 -4.92
C ALA A 225 1.45 -1.29 -5.62
N ARG A 226 0.46 -0.80 -4.86
CA ARG A 226 -0.63 -0.06 -5.48
C ARG A 226 -0.25 1.31 -6.03
N SER A 227 0.81 1.94 -5.54
CA SER A 227 1.34 3.16 -6.15
C SER A 227 1.94 2.94 -7.55
N LYS A 228 2.15 1.67 -7.95
CA LYS A 228 2.76 1.27 -9.21
C LYS A 228 1.84 0.41 -10.09
N ASP A 229 0.65 0.13 -9.60
CA ASP A 229 -0.30 -0.74 -10.26
C ASP A 229 -0.92 -0.05 -11.47
N PRO A 230 -0.77 -0.57 -12.71
CA PRO A 230 -1.46 -0.01 -13.88
C PRO A 230 -2.97 -0.31 -13.88
N THR A 231 -3.44 -1.26 -13.07
CA THR A 231 -4.81 -1.80 -13.04
C THR A 231 -5.50 -1.54 -11.70
N LEU A 232 -5.47 -0.27 -11.28
CA LEU A 232 -5.98 0.26 -10.01
C LEU A 232 -7.31 -0.33 -9.49
N GLU A 233 -8.24 -0.67 -10.39
CA GLU A 233 -9.58 -1.17 -10.11
C GLU A 233 -9.63 -2.66 -9.71
N SER A 234 -8.65 -3.48 -10.12
CA SER A 234 -8.60 -4.91 -9.80
C SER A 234 -7.65 -5.26 -8.65
N PHE A 235 -6.94 -4.27 -8.09
CA PHE A 235 -5.89 -4.49 -7.10
C PHE A 235 -6.26 -5.48 -6.00
N ASP A 236 -5.51 -6.58 -5.93
CA ASP A 236 -5.64 -7.62 -4.92
C ASP A 236 -4.28 -8.03 -4.32
N ARG A 237 -4.29 -9.02 -3.41
CA ARG A 237 -3.07 -9.51 -2.76
C ARG A 237 -2.11 -10.26 -3.68
N ARG A 238 -2.60 -10.80 -4.81
CA ARG A 238 -1.78 -11.50 -5.81
C ARG A 238 -1.08 -10.48 -6.70
N GLU A 239 -1.81 -9.49 -7.19
CA GLU A 239 -1.26 -8.35 -7.92
C GLU A 239 -0.21 -7.63 -7.06
N ALA A 240 -0.47 -7.43 -5.76
CA ALA A 240 0.51 -6.88 -4.84
C ALA A 240 1.81 -7.71 -4.81
N ALA A 241 1.72 -9.04 -4.77
CA ALA A 241 2.89 -9.92 -4.76
C ALA A 241 3.68 -9.90 -6.08
N GLU A 242 3.02 -9.63 -7.21
CA GLU A 242 3.66 -9.50 -8.52
C GLU A 242 4.38 -8.15 -8.68
N LEU A 243 3.78 -7.09 -8.15
CA LEU A 243 4.29 -5.71 -8.22
C LEU A 243 5.42 -5.43 -7.22
N ILE A 244 5.53 -6.22 -6.15
CA ILE A 244 6.64 -6.10 -5.20
C ILE A 244 7.97 -6.58 -5.83
N PRO A 245 9.06 -5.82 -5.66
CA PRO A 245 10.38 -6.20 -6.14
C PRO A 245 10.84 -7.59 -5.68
N LYS A 246 11.36 -8.39 -6.62
CA LYS A 246 11.82 -9.78 -6.41
C LYS A 246 13.23 -9.90 -5.80
N THR A 247 13.86 -8.76 -5.55
CA THR A 247 15.25 -8.55 -5.12
C THR A 247 15.51 -8.92 -3.67
N ASN A 248 14.49 -8.85 -2.81
CA ASN A 248 14.58 -9.25 -1.40
C ASN A 248 13.88 -10.60 -1.16
N PRO A 249 14.62 -11.70 -0.84
CA PRO A 249 14.04 -13.02 -0.60
C PRO A 249 13.01 -13.07 0.54
N PHE A 250 13.18 -12.25 1.57
CA PHE A 250 12.24 -12.17 2.69
C PHE A 250 10.93 -11.51 2.24
N LEU A 251 10.99 -10.31 1.65
CA LEU A 251 9.80 -9.64 1.11
C LEU A 251 9.08 -10.53 0.10
N ARG A 252 9.84 -11.20 -0.78
CA ARG A 252 9.29 -12.12 -1.77
C ARG A 252 8.53 -13.26 -1.10
N LYS A 253 9.13 -13.99 -0.14
CA LYS A 253 8.45 -15.10 0.54
C LYS A 253 7.21 -14.64 1.31
N LEU A 254 7.31 -13.49 1.99
CA LEU A 254 6.18 -12.89 2.70
C LEU A 254 5.01 -12.59 1.76
N PHE A 255 5.27 -11.96 0.62
CA PHE A 255 4.22 -11.65 -0.35
C PHE A 255 3.69 -12.90 -1.08
N HIS A 256 4.51 -13.94 -1.30
CA HIS A 256 4.03 -15.22 -1.84
C HIS A 256 3.09 -15.93 -0.87
N TYR A 257 3.41 -15.93 0.43
CA TYR A 257 2.58 -16.53 1.45
C TYR A 257 1.19 -15.89 1.51
N ILE A 258 1.12 -14.55 1.54
CA ILE A 258 -0.20 -13.88 1.57
C ILE A 258 -0.96 -14.03 0.24
N ALA A 259 -0.28 -14.17 -0.89
CA ALA A 259 -0.91 -14.43 -2.18
C ALA A 259 -1.44 -15.88 -2.31
N GLY A 260 -1.02 -16.78 -1.42
CA GLY A 260 -1.39 -18.18 -1.41
C GLY A 260 -2.90 -18.44 -1.31
N TYR A 261 -3.31 -19.58 -1.87
CA TYR A 261 -4.69 -20.05 -1.83
C TYR A 261 -5.08 -20.55 -0.42
N ASP A 262 -4.13 -21.19 0.27
CA ASP A 262 -4.33 -21.80 1.59
C ASP A 262 -4.08 -20.81 2.76
N LEU A 263 -4.08 -19.51 2.47
CA LEU A 263 -3.93 -18.48 3.51
C LEU A 263 -5.10 -18.57 4.50
N ASP A 264 -4.77 -18.60 5.80
CA ASP A 264 -5.72 -18.67 6.91
C ASP A 264 -6.91 -17.71 6.68
N PRO A 265 -8.16 -18.21 6.65
CA PRO A 265 -9.36 -17.39 6.46
C PRO A 265 -9.50 -16.23 7.44
N ARG A 266 -8.86 -16.29 8.62
CA ARG A 266 -8.84 -15.23 9.65
C ARG A 266 -7.89 -14.08 9.32
N ILE A 267 -6.96 -14.31 8.40
CA ILE A 267 -5.93 -13.37 7.94
C ILE A 267 -6.31 -12.84 6.56
N SER A 268 -6.74 -13.72 5.66
CA SER A 268 -7.05 -13.39 4.27
C SER A 268 -8.10 -12.28 4.15
N TRP A 269 -9.20 -12.33 4.90
CA TRP A 269 -10.24 -11.29 4.87
C TRP A 269 -9.72 -9.90 5.28
N ILE A 270 -8.72 -9.82 6.16
CA ILE A 270 -8.14 -8.54 6.60
C ILE A 270 -7.27 -7.96 5.49
N ILE A 271 -6.47 -8.80 4.84
CA ILE A 271 -5.61 -8.42 3.71
C ILE A 271 -6.47 -8.03 2.51
N ASP A 272 -7.53 -8.79 2.22
CA ASP A 272 -8.48 -8.48 1.16
C ASP A 272 -9.19 -7.16 1.47
N GLY A 273 -9.64 -6.95 2.72
CA GLY A 273 -10.19 -5.67 3.17
C GLY A 273 -9.20 -4.50 3.10
N LEU A 274 -7.89 -4.76 3.22
CA LEU A 274 -6.86 -3.74 2.99
C LEU A 274 -6.71 -3.43 1.50
N ALA A 275 -6.78 -4.44 0.62
CA ALA A 275 -6.84 -4.22 -0.82
C ALA A 275 -8.09 -3.38 -1.20
N GLU A 276 -9.23 -3.61 -0.56
CA GLU A 276 -10.43 -2.79 -0.76
C GLU A 276 -10.22 -1.32 -0.38
N VAL A 277 -9.52 -1.06 0.74
CA VAL A 277 -9.14 0.31 1.13
C VAL A 277 -8.32 0.94 0.01
N PHE A 278 -7.32 0.24 -0.52
CA PHE A 278 -6.47 0.77 -1.59
C PHE A 278 -7.22 0.97 -2.92
N ARG A 279 -8.17 0.09 -3.27
CA ARG A 279 -9.04 0.28 -4.45
C ARG A 279 -9.95 1.51 -4.30
N ALA A 280 -10.44 1.77 -3.09
CA ALA A 280 -11.24 2.97 -2.80
C ALA A 280 -10.39 4.24 -2.62
N THR A 281 -9.07 4.19 -2.86
CA THR A 281 -8.15 5.31 -2.62
C THR A 281 -7.65 5.94 -3.91
N ASP A 282 -7.71 7.28 -3.99
CA ASP A 282 -7.02 8.08 -5.00
C ASP A 282 -5.53 8.19 -4.64
N VAL A 283 -4.79 7.10 -4.84
CA VAL A 283 -3.36 7.03 -4.51
C VAL A 283 -2.58 8.07 -5.32
N ASP A 284 -2.92 8.27 -6.59
CA ASP A 284 -2.24 9.22 -7.47
C ASP A 284 -2.46 10.66 -7.01
N GLY A 285 -3.69 11.06 -6.70
CA GLY A 285 -4.00 12.36 -6.16
C GLY A 285 -3.36 12.60 -4.79
N ILE A 286 -3.33 11.58 -3.92
CA ILE A 286 -2.63 11.64 -2.63
C ILE A 286 -1.13 11.90 -2.85
N LEU A 287 -0.45 11.11 -3.69
CA LEU A 287 0.98 11.22 -3.95
C LEU A 287 1.34 12.53 -4.66
N HIS A 288 0.52 12.98 -5.62
CA HIS A 288 0.74 14.23 -6.35
C HIS A 288 0.56 15.47 -5.46
N ASN A 289 -0.40 15.45 -4.53
CA ASN A 289 -0.63 16.56 -3.60
C ASN A 289 0.45 16.68 -2.51
N PHE A 290 1.13 15.59 -2.16
CA PHE A 290 2.25 15.61 -1.21
C PHE A 290 3.41 16.51 -1.67
N GLY A 291 3.76 16.49 -2.96
CA GLY A 291 4.88 17.28 -3.49
C GLY A 291 4.68 18.80 -3.41
N LYS A 292 3.43 19.29 -3.38
CA LYS A 292 3.11 20.73 -3.40
C LYS A 292 3.11 21.39 -2.02
N ALA A 293 2.70 20.68 -0.96
CA ALA A 293 2.51 21.27 0.37
C ALA A 293 3.78 21.29 1.23
N THR A 294 4.66 20.28 1.10
CA THR A 294 5.80 20.09 2.01
C THR A 294 7.17 20.38 1.36
N ARG A 295 7.24 20.63 0.05
CA ARG A 295 8.52 20.79 -0.71
C ARG A 295 9.48 19.59 -0.52
N MET A 296 8.96 18.40 -0.23
CA MET A 296 9.76 17.18 -0.10
C MET A 296 9.53 16.27 -1.30
N GLU A 297 10.61 15.64 -1.79
CA GLU A 297 10.66 14.95 -3.09
C GLU A 297 10.13 13.50 -3.07
N ASP A 298 9.80 12.93 -1.90
CA ASP A 298 9.40 11.51 -1.78
C ASP A 298 8.05 11.32 -1.03
N PRO A 299 6.92 11.32 -1.77
CA PRO A 299 5.56 11.18 -1.22
C PRO A 299 5.29 9.86 -0.48
N ILE A 300 5.96 8.77 -0.87
CA ILE A 300 5.71 7.43 -0.31
C ILE A 300 6.25 7.37 1.13
N ILE A 301 7.42 7.96 1.38
CA ILE A 301 7.98 8.02 2.73
C ILE A 301 7.13 8.89 3.67
N HIS A 302 6.69 10.05 3.21
CA HIS A 302 5.89 10.91 4.07
C HIS A 302 4.59 10.21 4.49
N PHE A 303 3.98 9.48 3.55
CA PHE A 303 2.82 8.67 3.88
C PHE A 303 3.13 7.57 4.92
N TYR A 304 4.31 6.93 4.85
CA TYR A 304 4.76 6.00 5.89
C TYR A 304 4.79 6.64 7.29
N GLU A 305 5.22 7.90 7.40
CA GLU A 305 5.22 8.60 8.68
C GLU A 305 3.81 8.81 9.24
N ASP A 306 2.89 9.24 8.39
CA ASP A 306 1.50 9.48 8.79
C ASP A 306 0.80 8.17 9.16
N PHE A 307 1.11 7.08 8.44
CA PHE A 307 0.73 5.73 8.82
C PHE A 307 1.28 5.33 10.19
N LEU A 308 2.59 5.48 10.44
CA LEU A 308 3.19 5.09 11.72
C LEU A 308 2.63 5.87 12.90
N LYS A 309 2.32 7.17 12.72
CA LYS A 309 1.69 8.00 13.76
C LYS A 309 0.32 7.47 14.16
N GLU A 310 -0.48 7.02 13.20
CA GLU A 310 -1.82 6.47 13.44
C GLU A 310 -1.75 5.00 13.92
N TYR A 311 -0.77 4.22 13.45
CA TYR A 311 -0.60 2.80 13.79
C TYR A 311 -0.04 2.58 15.20
N ASN A 312 1.05 3.27 15.55
CA ASN A 312 1.64 3.16 16.87
C ASN A 312 2.42 4.43 17.23
N PRO A 313 1.75 5.42 17.87
CA PRO A 313 2.39 6.70 18.23
C PRO A 313 3.54 6.54 19.26
N GLY A 314 3.54 5.47 20.06
CA GLY A 314 4.60 5.17 21.04
C GLY A 314 5.87 4.59 20.40
N LEU A 315 5.73 3.85 19.29
CA LEU A 315 6.85 3.19 18.60
C LEU A 315 7.93 4.19 18.16
N ARG A 316 7.52 5.41 17.80
CA ARG A 316 8.44 6.47 17.34
C ARG A 316 9.40 6.92 18.42
N VAL A 317 8.93 7.00 19.67
CA VAL A 317 9.72 7.42 20.83
C VAL A 317 10.49 6.25 21.42
N GLU A 318 9.86 5.08 21.53
CA GLU A 318 10.48 3.87 22.10
C GLU A 318 11.59 3.30 21.21
N ARG A 319 11.49 3.44 19.88
CA ARG A 319 12.48 2.87 18.94
C ARG A 319 13.42 3.91 18.34
N GLY A 320 13.30 5.19 18.70
CA GLY A 320 14.23 6.25 18.26
C GLY A 320 14.28 6.46 16.74
N VAL A 321 13.19 6.17 16.02
CA VAL A 321 13.13 6.38 14.56
C VAL A 321 12.91 7.85 14.27
N TRP A 322 14.01 8.57 14.01
CA TRP A 322 13.98 9.98 13.62
C TRP A 322 14.21 10.09 12.12
N TYR A 323 13.26 10.70 11.42
CA TYR A 323 13.45 10.99 10.00
C TYR A 323 14.44 12.15 9.85
N THR A 324 15.51 11.92 9.09
CA THR A 324 16.49 12.96 8.79
C THR A 324 15.91 13.87 7.71
N PRO A 325 15.78 15.20 7.94
CA PRO A 325 15.22 16.11 6.94
C PRO A 325 15.98 16.04 5.62
N GLN A 326 15.26 15.91 4.50
CA GLN A 326 15.83 15.76 3.16
C GLN A 326 16.91 16.80 2.81
N PRO A 327 16.76 18.11 3.13
CA PRO A 327 17.80 19.10 2.85
C PRO A 327 19.14 18.82 3.56
N VAL A 328 19.09 18.22 4.76
CA VAL A 328 20.29 17.83 5.52
C VAL A 328 20.98 16.65 4.86
N VAL A 329 20.21 15.64 4.44
CA VAL A 329 20.73 14.48 3.72
C VAL A 329 21.40 14.90 2.41
N GLN A 330 20.72 15.71 1.59
CA GLN A 330 21.24 16.26 0.34
C GLN A 330 22.51 17.07 0.55
N PHE A 331 22.59 17.86 1.63
CA PHE A 331 23.81 18.61 1.95
C PHE A 331 24.98 17.68 2.25
N ILE A 332 24.79 16.70 3.12
CA ILE A 332 25.85 15.75 3.52
C ILE A 332 26.34 14.95 2.31
N VAL A 333 25.43 14.38 1.51
CA VAL A 333 25.81 13.57 0.34
C VAL A 333 26.59 14.39 -0.69
N ARG A 334 26.17 15.64 -0.97
CA ARG A 334 26.91 16.55 -1.86
C ARG A 334 28.28 16.91 -1.29
N ALA A 335 28.37 17.22 0.01
CA ALA A 335 29.64 17.53 0.65
C ALA A 335 30.63 16.36 0.58
N VAL A 336 30.16 15.12 0.77
CA VAL A 336 30.99 13.91 0.61
C VAL A 336 31.48 13.77 -0.83
N ASP A 337 30.60 13.95 -1.81
CA ASP A 337 30.96 13.92 -3.24
C ASP A 337 32.01 14.98 -3.61
N ASP A 338 31.88 16.19 -3.08
CA ASP A 338 32.83 17.29 -3.30
C ASP A 338 34.19 17.02 -2.63
N VAL A 339 34.20 16.48 -1.42
CA VAL A 339 35.44 16.08 -0.72
C VAL A 339 36.18 14.99 -1.49
N LEU A 340 35.47 13.97 -2.01
CA LEU A 340 36.08 12.93 -2.83
C LEU A 340 36.76 13.51 -4.08
N LYS A 341 36.16 14.51 -4.72
CA LYS A 341 36.70 15.17 -5.90
C LYS A 341 37.89 16.07 -5.58
N ASN A 342 37.75 16.95 -4.60
CA ASN A 342 38.68 18.05 -4.36
C ASN A 342 39.87 17.65 -3.47
N GLU A 343 39.65 16.77 -2.48
CA GLU A 343 40.69 16.39 -1.50
C GLU A 343 41.32 15.04 -1.83
N PHE A 344 40.53 14.07 -2.31
CA PHE A 344 41.02 12.72 -2.62
C PHE A 344 41.39 12.52 -4.10
N GLY A 345 41.15 13.53 -4.95
CA GLY A 345 41.47 13.49 -6.39
C GLY A 345 40.64 12.47 -7.18
N ILE A 346 39.46 12.08 -6.68
CA ILE A 346 38.56 11.14 -7.33
C ILE A 346 37.56 11.94 -8.16
N ALA A 347 37.89 12.22 -9.42
CA ALA A 347 37.11 13.13 -10.29
C ALA A 347 35.64 12.70 -10.48
N ALA A 348 35.36 11.40 -10.44
CA ALA A 348 34.01 10.84 -10.52
C ALA A 348 33.23 10.97 -9.19
N GLY A 349 33.89 11.31 -8.08
CA GLY A 349 33.30 11.43 -6.76
C GLY A 349 32.64 10.13 -6.29
N LEU A 350 31.39 10.22 -5.83
CA LEU A 350 30.59 9.06 -5.44
C LEU A 350 30.36 8.09 -6.59
N ALA A 351 30.44 8.52 -7.86
CA ALA A 351 30.21 7.68 -9.03
C ALA A 351 31.45 6.89 -9.48
N ASP A 352 32.59 6.96 -8.77
CA ASP A 352 33.81 6.24 -9.12
C ASP A 352 33.58 4.72 -9.22
N ASP A 353 33.98 4.14 -10.35
CA ASP A 353 33.85 2.73 -10.67
C ASP A 353 35.18 1.97 -10.57
N SER A 354 36.26 2.68 -10.23
CA SER A 354 37.61 2.16 -10.14
C SER A 354 37.75 1.12 -9.02
N LYS A 355 38.66 0.16 -9.22
CA LYS A 355 38.94 -0.92 -8.26
C LYS A 355 40.39 -0.90 -7.82
N ILE A 356 40.62 -1.26 -6.56
CA ILE A 356 41.93 -1.45 -5.96
C ILE A 356 42.10 -2.91 -5.52
N ASP A 357 43.34 -3.38 -5.51
CA ASP A 357 43.71 -4.68 -4.98
C ASP A 357 43.94 -4.58 -3.47
N ILE A 358 43.18 -5.33 -2.68
CA ILE A 358 43.41 -5.47 -1.23
C ILE A 358 43.85 -6.90 -0.92
N THR A 359 44.70 -7.06 0.09
CA THR A 359 45.11 -8.39 0.58
C THR A 359 44.28 -8.75 1.81
N VAL A 360 43.47 -9.81 1.71
CA VAL A 360 42.62 -10.31 2.80
C VAL A 360 43.08 -11.68 3.27
N ASP A 361 42.91 -11.95 4.56
CA ASP A 361 43.14 -13.28 5.12
C ASP A 361 41.97 -14.20 4.73
N THR A 362 42.28 -15.42 4.29
CA THR A 362 41.29 -16.47 3.98
C THR A 362 41.04 -17.35 5.20
N ASP A 363 39.95 -18.11 5.20
CA ASP A 363 39.67 -19.10 6.26
C ASP A 363 40.53 -20.37 6.18
N ILE A 364 41.43 -20.44 5.19
CA ILE A 364 42.39 -21.52 5.05
C ILE A 364 43.54 -21.26 6.01
N GLN A 365 43.70 -22.15 6.99
CA GLN A 365 44.81 -22.05 7.93
C GLN A 365 46.16 -22.27 7.24
N ASP A 366 47.07 -21.31 7.39
CA ASP A 366 48.45 -21.42 6.94
C ASP A 366 49.40 -21.13 8.10
N LYS A 367 49.97 -22.20 8.66
CA LYS A 367 50.89 -22.17 9.80
C LYS A 367 52.21 -21.41 9.51
N ARG A 368 52.48 -21.03 8.25
CA ARG A 368 53.68 -20.28 7.84
C ARG A 368 53.48 -18.76 7.89
N THR A 369 52.27 -18.27 8.18
CA THR A 369 51.95 -16.83 8.26
C THR A 369 51.70 -16.39 9.71
N LEU A 370 52.05 -15.14 10.05
CA LEU A 370 51.84 -14.57 11.39
C LEU A 370 50.35 -14.56 11.81
N SER A 371 49.41 -14.41 10.87
CA SER A 371 47.97 -14.48 11.12
C SER A 371 47.41 -15.92 11.12
N ARG A 372 48.25 -16.93 10.85
CA ARG A 372 47.87 -18.34 10.66
C ARG A 372 46.81 -18.57 9.59
N LYS A 373 46.62 -17.62 8.66
CA LYS A 373 45.61 -17.64 7.60
C LYS A 373 46.29 -17.30 6.26
N ARG A 374 45.96 -18.04 5.21
CA ARG A 374 46.51 -17.79 3.86
C ARG A 374 45.97 -16.46 3.34
N LYS A 375 46.82 -15.61 2.78
CA LYS A 375 46.43 -14.32 2.19
C LYS A 375 45.98 -14.47 0.74
N HIS A 376 44.92 -13.78 0.36
CA HIS A 376 44.39 -13.71 -1.01
C HIS A 376 44.18 -12.25 -1.42
N THR A 377 44.64 -11.89 -2.62
CA THR A 377 44.41 -10.57 -3.19
C THR A 377 43.02 -10.52 -3.84
N LYS A 378 42.19 -9.60 -3.39
CA LYS A 378 40.83 -9.37 -3.89
C LYS A 378 40.72 -7.96 -4.48
N LYS A 379 40.12 -7.86 -5.67
CA LYS A 379 39.72 -6.57 -6.26
C LYS A 379 38.44 -6.06 -5.61
N VAL A 380 38.46 -4.83 -5.11
CA VAL A 380 37.30 -4.15 -4.52
C VAL A 380 37.18 -2.74 -5.08
N HIS A 381 35.98 -2.17 -5.11
CA HIS A 381 35.81 -0.76 -5.51
C HIS A 381 36.55 0.15 -4.55
N ARG A 382 37.24 1.15 -5.12
CA ARG A 382 38.05 2.11 -4.37
C ARG A 382 37.21 2.93 -3.40
N VAL A 383 36.03 3.34 -3.83
CA VAL A 383 35.04 4.02 -2.98
C VAL A 383 34.03 3.00 -2.48
N GLN A 384 33.85 2.90 -1.17
CA GLN A 384 32.83 2.07 -0.52
C GLN A 384 31.85 2.97 0.22
N ILE A 385 30.56 2.69 0.14
CA ILE A 385 29.52 3.47 0.80
C ILE A 385 28.91 2.62 1.91
N LEU A 386 28.86 3.20 3.11
CA LEU A 386 28.31 2.55 4.30
C LEU A 386 27.45 3.54 5.07
N ASP A 387 26.19 3.15 5.30
CA ASP A 387 25.28 3.79 6.22
C ASP A 387 25.05 2.86 7.43
N PRO A 388 25.71 3.10 8.58
CA PRO A 388 25.67 2.18 9.72
C PRO A 388 24.33 2.23 10.49
N ALA A 389 23.46 3.20 10.21
CA ALA A 389 22.16 3.35 10.87
C ALA A 389 21.14 3.86 9.84
N THR A 390 20.82 2.98 8.89
CA THR A 390 20.21 3.42 7.64
C THR A 390 18.74 3.81 7.76
N GLY A 391 18.07 3.41 8.82
CA GLY A 391 16.65 3.69 9.01
C GLY A 391 15.85 3.13 7.84
N THR A 392 15.08 4.00 7.20
CA THR A 392 14.32 3.70 5.98
C THR A 392 15.13 3.89 4.70
N GLY A 393 16.46 3.98 4.78
CA GLY A 393 17.36 4.03 3.62
C GLY A 393 17.56 5.42 3.01
N THR A 394 17.34 6.51 3.76
CA THR A 394 17.33 7.88 3.21
C THR A 394 18.69 8.33 2.66
N PHE A 395 19.79 8.12 3.39
CA PHE A 395 21.12 8.46 2.87
C PHE A 395 21.49 7.61 1.66
N LEU A 396 21.25 6.30 1.72
CA LEU A 396 21.54 5.41 0.60
C LEU A 396 20.77 5.81 -0.66
N SER A 397 19.48 6.16 -0.51
CA SER A 397 18.64 6.62 -1.61
C SER A 397 19.18 7.92 -2.22
N GLU A 398 19.59 8.87 -1.38
CA GLU A 398 20.16 10.12 -1.84
C GLU A 398 21.51 9.92 -2.56
N VAL A 399 22.33 8.98 -2.10
CA VAL A 399 23.56 8.58 -2.80
C VAL A 399 23.25 8.02 -4.19
N VAL A 400 22.23 7.16 -4.32
CA VAL A 400 21.80 6.64 -5.62
C VAL A 400 21.34 7.79 -6.53
N ARG A 401 20.52 8.72 -6.03
CA ARG A 401 20.09 9.92 -6.79
C ARG A 401 21.28 10.75 -7.24
N LYS A 402 22.21 11.05 -6.33
CA LYS A 402 23.42 11.84 -6.63
C LYS A 402 24.30 11.21 -7.70
N ILE A 403 24.45 9.88 -7.66
CA ILE A 403 25.19 9.14 -8.68
C ILE A 403 24.43 9.16 -10.01
N ARG A 404 23.10 9.01 -9.99
CA ARG A 404 22.26 9.00 -11.20
C ARG A 404 22.37 10.30 -12.01
N GLU A 405 22.60 11.45 -11.39
CA GLU A 405 22.84 12.74 -12.08
C GLU A 405 23.98 12.66 -13.12
N ARG A 406 24.99 11.81 -12.90
CA ARG A 406 26.10 11.62 -13.86
C ARG A 406 25.68 10.88 -15.14
N PHE A 407 24.53 10.23 -15.11
CA PHE A 407 24.01 9.40 -16.20
C PHE A 407 22.90 10.10 -16.99
N ASP A 408 22.66 11.39 -16.76
CA ASP A 408 21.72 12.17 -17.55
C ASP A 408 22.24 12.29 -18.99
N GLY A 409 21.46 11.77 -19.95
CA GLY A 409 21.89 11.61 -21.35
C GLY A 409 22.76 10.37 -21.61
N LEU A 410 22.96 9.50 -20.60
CA LEU A 410 23.68 8.22 -20.69
C LEU A 410 22.82 7.07 -20.13
N GLU A 411 21.51 7.12 -20.36
CA GLU A 411 20.51 6.21 -19.77
C GLU A 411 20.84 4.74 -20.03
N GLY A 412 21.35 4.42 -21.23
CA GLY A 412 21.73 3.06 -21.62
C GLY A 412 22.88 2.44 -20.81
N MET A 413 23.67 3.26 -20.11
CA MET A 413 24.76 2.78 -19.25
C MET A 413 24.34 2.56 -17.79
N TRP A 414 23.18 3.08 -17.39
CA TRP A 414 22.77 3.09 -15.99
C TRP A 414 22.64 1.68 -15.41
N SER A 415 21.91 0.78 -16.07
CA SER A 415 21.70 -0.58 -15.55
C SER A 415 23.00 -1.37 -15.37
N SER A 416 23.90 -1.28 -16.35
CA SER A 416 25.22 -1.90 -16.27
C SER A 416 26.05 -1.32 -15.13
N TYR A 417 25.97 0.00 -14.90
CA TYR A 417 26.65 0.64 -13.79
C TYR A 417 26.08 0.16 -12.44
N VAL A 418 24.76 0.09 -12.32
CA VAL A 418 24.08 -0.34 -11.09
C VAL A 418 24.52 -1.75 -10.69
N ASP A 419 24.42 -2.69 -11.63
CA ASP A 419 24.76 -4.11 -11.40
C ASP A 419 26.23 -4.31 -11.05
N ASN A 420 27.14 -3.68 -11.80
CA ASN A 420 28.57 -3.97 -11.70
C ASN A 420 29.31 -3.08 -10.69
N HIS A 421 28.75 -1.90 -10.38
CA HIS A 421 29.45 -0.87 -9.63
C HIS A 421 28.68 -0.26 -8.46
N LEU A 422 27.36 -0.07 -8.53
CA LEU A 422 26.63 0.55 -7.43
C LEU A 422 26.26 -0.46 -6.33
N ILE A 423 25.49 -1.48 -6.70
CA ILE A 423 24.98 -2.49 -5.76
C ILE A 423 26.11 -3.16 -4.96
N PRO A 424 27.25 -3.56 -5.57
CA PRO A 424 28.30 -4.26 -4.85
C PRO A 424 29.04 -3.45 -3.76
N ARG A 425 28.82 -2.13 -3.68
CA ARG A 425 29.53 -1.23 -2.75
C ARG A 425 28.61 -0.34 -1.92
N LEU A 426 27.29 -0.53 -2.02
CA LEU A 426 26.28 0.20 -1.26
C LEU A 426 25.83 -0.67 -0.07
N ASN A 427 26.20 -0.26 1.15
CA ASN A 427 25.95 -1.05 2.36
C ASN A 427 25.16 -0.24 3.38
N GLY A 428 24.19 -0.89 4.03
CA GLY A 428 23.37 -0.30 5.09
C GLY A 428 23.26 -1.23 6.29
N PHE A 429 23.12 -0.70 7.50
CA PHE A 429 22.76 -1.48 8.68
C PHE A 429 21.56 -0.86 9.36
N GLU A 430 20.61 -1.70 9.77
CA GLU A 430 19.44 -1.26 10.51
C GLU A 430 19.10 -2.30 11.58
N LEU A 431 18.77 -1.81 12.77
CA LEU A 431 18.38 -2.66 13.92
C LEU A 431 16.89 -2.98 13.88
N LEU A 432 16.08 -2.04 13.41
CA LEU A 432 14.63 -2.16 13.37
C LEU A 432 14.18 -2.80 12.06
N MET A 433 13.63 -4.00 12.18
CA MET A 433 13.22 -4.78 11.02
C MET A 433 12.18 -4.11 10.13
N ALA A 434 11.29 -3.32 10.70
CA ALA A 434 10.32 -2.55 9.91
C ALA A 434 11.09 -1.57 9.02
N SER A 435 11.93 -0.72 9.60
CA SER A 435 12.81 0.21 8.87
C SER A 435 13.69 -0.49 7.83
N TYR A 436 14.24 -1.67 8.15
CA TYR A 436 14.99 -2.50 7.21
C TYR A 436 14.17 -2.89 5.98
N ALA A 437 12.97 -3.43 6.18
CA ALA A 437 12.08 -3.83 5.08
C ALA A 437 11.70 -2.61 4.22
N MET A 438 11.45 -1.46 4.87
CA MET A 438 11.17 -0.20 4.19
C MET A 438 12.36 0.30 3.38
N ALA A 439 13.59 0.22 3.92
CA ALA A 439 14.79 0.64 3.22
C ALA A 439 15.02 -0.17 1.94
N HIS A 440 14.82 -1.49 2.01
CA HIS A 440 14.88 -2.36 0.83
C HIS A 440 13.84 -1.99 -0.21
N LEU A 441 12.57 -1.92 0.21
CA LEU A 441 11.49 -1.56 -0.69
C LEU A 441 11.78 -0.22 -1.35
N LYS A 442 12.11 0.81 -0.57
CA LYS A 442 12.43 2.16 -1.06
C LYS A 442 13.55 2.16 -2.09
N LEU A 443 14.69 1.52 -1.79
CA LEU A 443 15.82 1.49 -2.70
C LEU A 443 15.48 0.78 -4.01
N ASP A 444 14.70 -0.30 -3.94
CA ASP A 444 14.23 -1.00 -5.14
C ASP A 444 13.27 -0.14 -5.95
N LEU A 445 12.33 0.56 -5.30
CA LEU A 445 11.42 1.47 -5.98
C LEU A 445 12.20 2.61 -6.68
N LEU A 446 13.19 3.19 -6.00
CA LEU A 446 14.06 4.22 -6.52
C LEU A 446 14.86 3.73 -7.74
N LEU A 447 15.45 2.54 -7.67
CA LEU A 447 16.20 2.00 -8.80
C LEU A 447 15.29 1.88 -10.03
N GLN A 448 14.09 1.34 -9.87
CA GLN A 448 13.11 1.27 -10.97
C GLN A 448 12.76 2.66 -11.54
N GLU A 449 12.50 3.65 -10.68
CA GLU A 449 12.22 5.04 -11.09
C GLU A 449 13.37 5.66 -11.90
N THR A 450 14.61 5.31 -11.55
CA THR A 450 15.80 5.78 -12.27
C THR A 450 16.04 5.07 -13.62
N GLY A 451 15.15 4.16 -14.01
CA GLY A 451 15.22 3.39 -15.27
C GLY A 451 16.07 2.12 -15.18
N TYR A 452 16.42 1.66 -13.97
CA TYR A 452 17.16 0.42 -13.79
C TYR A 452 16.32 -0.79 -14.22
N SER A 453 16.92 -1.66 -15.02
CA SER A 453 16.40 -2.98 -15.36
C SER A 453 17.50 -4.02 -15.15
N PRO A 454 17.30 -5.03 -14.30
CA PRO A 454 18.34 -6.02 -14.00
C PRO A 454 18.80 -6.74 -15.28
N ILE A 455 20.11 -6.86 -15.47
CA ILE A 455 20.64 -7.63 -16.59
C ILE A 455 20.52 -9.12 -16.24
N PRO A 456 19.82 -9.96 -17.04
CA PRO A 456 19.65 -11.38 -16.72
C PRO A 456 20.99 -12.08 -16.64
N ASN A 457 21.28 -12.73 -15.51
CA ASN A 457 22.51 -13.49 -15.33
C ASN A 457 22.34 -14.89 -15.97
N PRO A 458 23.21 -15.33 -16.91
CA PRO A 458 23.08 -16.64 -17.56
C PRO A 458 23.04 -17.84 -16.60
N SER A 459 23.57 -17.70 -15.38
CA SER A 459 23.55 -18.74 -14.34
C SER A 459 22.17 -18.98 -13.70
N GLN A 460 21.13 -18.22 -14.08
CA GLN A 460 19.76 -18.43 -13.59
C GLN A 460 19.01 -19.54 -14.36
N ARG A 461 19.54 -20.06 -15.49
CA ARG A 461 18.88 -21.14 -16.27
C ARG A 461 19.12 -22.56 -15.76
N GLU A 462 20.11 -22.80 -14.89
CA GLU A 462 20.46 -24.17 -14.46
C GLU A 462 19.63 -24.69 -13.25
N GLY A 463 18.72 -23.89 -12.71
CA GLY A 463 17.80 -24.33 -11.64
C GLY A 463 16.52 -25.03 -12.13
N GLU A 464 16.23 -24.98 -13.44
CA GLU A 464 15.00 -25.51 -14.05
C GLU A 464 15.29 -26.77 -14.87
N THR A 465 15.91 -27.77 -14.25
CA THR A 465 15.80 -29.16 -14.73
C THR A 465 15.58 -30.07 -13.54
N MET A 466 14.36 -30.63 -13.47
CA MET A 466 14.02 -31.73 -12.55
C MET A 466 15.04 -32.86 -12.68
N GLY A 467 15.80 -33.09 -11.61
CA GLY A 467 16.69 -34.22 -11.44
C GLY A 467 16.72 -34.63 -9.98
N LEU A 468 16.12 -35.78 -9.69
CA LEU A 468 16.16 -36.45 -8.39
C LEU A 468 17.62 -36.73 -8.01
N ASP A 469 18.17 -35.98 -7.05
CA ASP A 469 19.28 -36.47 -6.23
C ASP A 469 18.98 -36.27 -4.74
N ARG A 470 18.83 -37.42 -4.06
CA ARG A 470 18.66 -37.54 -2.62
C ARG A 470 20.04 -37.60 -1.98
N SER A 471 20.69 -36.46 -1.73
CA SER A 471 21.63 -36.29 -0.61
C SER A 471 22.34 -34.93 -0.62
N SER A 472 21.70 -33.87 -0.15
CA SER A 472 22.43 -32.83 0.58
C SER A 472 21.48 -32.01 1.46
N LYS A 473 21.80 -31.92 2.75
CA LYS A 473 21.22 -30.94 3.67
C LYS A 473 21.78 -29.56 3.30
N ASN A 474 21.16 -28.86 2.36
CA ASN A 474 21.44 -27.45 2.10
C ASN A 474 20.14 -26.66 2.19
N SER A 475 20.07 -25.82 3.22
CA SER A 475 19.02 -24.82 3.42
C SER A 475 18.96 -23.88 2.21
N PRO A 476 17.76 -23.56 1.67
CA PRO A 476 17.59 -22.64 0.54
C PRO A 476 17.88 -21.17 0.90
N TRP A 477 18.34 -20.90 2.12
CA TRP A 477 18.75 -19.59 2.61
C TRP A 477 20.27 -19.34 2.53
N GLY A 478 20.99 -20.20 1.80
CA GLY A 478 22.43 -20.06 1.60
C GLY A 478 22.78 -18.85 0.74
N ALA A 479 23.53 -17.92 1.32
CA ALA A 479 24.21 -16.83 0.63
C ALA A 479 25.16 -17.39 -0.44
N ARG A 480 24.68 -17.53 -1.67
CA ARG A 480 25.51 -17.56 -2.87
C ARG A 480 24.85 -16.73 -3.96
N GLY A 481 25.42 -15.55 -4.18
CA GLY A 481 25.33 -14.86 -5.47
C GLY A 481 24.01 -14.19 -5.81
N GLN A 482 23.32 -13.56 -4.85
CA GLN A 482 22.30 -12.56 -5.18
C GLN A 482 22.92 -11.17 -5.12
N THR A 483 22.96 -10.49 -6.26
CA THR A 483 23.26 -9.06 -6.41
C THR A 483 22.11 -8.27 -5.77
N SER A 484 22.19 -8.06 -4.46
CA SER A 484 21.28 -7.20 -3.69
C SER A 484 22.09 -6.13 -2.96
N VAL A 485 21.47 -4.96 -2.75
CA VAL A 485 21.96 -3.99 -1.76
C VAL A 485 22.07 -4.76 -0.45
N SER A 486 23.28 -4.84 0.10
CA SER A 486 23.51 -5.59 1.33
C SER A 486 23.16 -4.70 2.50
N ILE A 487 21.86 -4.65 2.84
CA ILE A 487 21.45 -4.17 4.14
C ILE A 487 21.54 -5.38 5.07
N PHE A 488 22.34 -5.27 6.11
CA PHE A 488 22.48 -6.34 7.10
C PHE A 488 21.76 -5.94 8.38
N THR A 489 21.06 -6.89 8.99
CA THR A 489 20.61 -6.77 10.38
C THR A 489 21.79 -7.11 11.26
N SER A 490 22.24 -6.18 12.11
CA SER A 490 23.32 -6.48 13.05
C SER A 490 22.86 -7.55 14.05
N PRO A 491 23.61 -8.64 14.27
CA PRO A 491 23.42 -9.43 15.48
C PRO A 491 23.74 -8.51 16.68
N ILE A 492 22.81 -8.42 17.62
CA ILE A 492 23.05 -7.74 18.91
C ILE A 492 24.05 -8.63 19.69
N PRO A 493 25.10 -8.08 20.31
CA PRO A 493 25.99 -8.83 21.20
C PRO A 493 25.30 -9.31 22.48
#